data_AF-A0A1V5YM58-F1
#
_entry.id   AF-A0A1V5YM58-F1
#
_cell.length_a   1.000
_cell.length_b   1.000
_cell.length_c   1.000
_cell.angle_alpha   90.00
_cell.angle_beta   90.00
_cell.angle_gamma   90.00
#
_symmetry.space_group_name_H-M   'P 1'
#
loop_
_entity.id
_entity.type
_entity.pdbx_description
1 polymer ?
#
loop_
_entity_poly.entity_id
_entity_poly.type
_entity_poly.pdbx_seq_one_letter_code
_entity_poly.pdbx_strand_id
1 'polypeptide(L)'
;MFISPMSPVYAGMIIGENARPGDLICNPTKRKALTNHRASNKDQTVTFNVPRTLTLDAAIEWIAPDELVEVTPAAVRVRKALLDHESRKKAERRLAVAEG
;
A
#
# COMPACT_ATOMS: atom_id res chain seq x y z
N MET A 1 -5.82 1.41 7.01
CA MET A 1 -4.41 1.85 6.93
C MET A 1 -3.60 1.07 7.95
N PHE A 2 -2.36 0.74 7.63
CA PHE A 2 -1.45 -0.02 8.51
C PHE A 2 -0.34 0.83 9.12
N ILE A 3 -0.12 2.03 8.57
CA ILE A 3 0.92 2.94 9.03
C ILE A 3 0.34 4.15 9.74
N SER A 4 1.07 4.66 10.73
CA SER A 4 0.77 5.94 11.38
C SER A 4 1.26 7.11 10.53
N PRO A 5 0.70 8.32 10.72
CA PRO A 5 1.29 9.54 10.16
C PRO A 5 2.79 9.63 10.50
N MET A 6 3.59 10.13 9.56
CA MET A 6 5.05 10.24 9.68
C MET A 6 5.83 8.92 9.77
N SER A 7 5.18 7.76 9.60
CA SER A 7 5.91 6.48 9.53
C SER A 7 6.83 6.46 8.31
N PRO A 8 8.08 5.96 8.45
CA PRO A 8 8.97 5.80 7.31
C PRO A 8 8.41 4.74 6.35
N VAL A 9 8.41 5.08 5.07
CA VAL A 9 7.89 4.22 3.99
C VAL A 9 8.92 4.12 2.86
N TYR A 10 8.84 3.03 2.10
CA TYR A 10 9.67 2.80 0.92
C TYR A 10 8.84 2.27 -0.26
N ALA A 11 9.40 2.31 -1.46
CA ALA A 11 8.71 1.86 -2.67
C ALA A 11 8.37 0.37 -2.60
N GLY A 12 7.09 0.03 -2.85
CA GLY A 12 6.58 -1.34 -2.80
C GLY A 12 6.23 -1.85 -1.39
N MET A 13 6.37 -1.01 -0.35
CA MET A 13 5.76 -1.25 0.95
C MET A 13 4.24 -1.12 0.86
N ILE A 14 3.52 -2.07 1.47
CA ILE A 14 2.06 -2.05 1.57
C ILE A 14 1.67 -1.25 2.81
N ILE A 15 0.88 -0.19 2.60
CA ILE A 15 0.53 0.79 3.64
C ILE A 15 -0.93 0.68 4.12
N GLY A 16 -1.72 -0.17 3.48
CA GLY A 16 -3.13 -0.37 3.82
C GLY A 16 -3.87 -1.20 2.79
N GLU A 17 -5.11 -1.54 3.15
CA GLU A 17 -6.07 -2.22 2.28
C GLU A 17 -6.80 -1.22 1.38
N ASN A 18 -7.03 -1.63 0.13
CA ASN A 18 -7.91 -0.92 -0.79
C ASN A 18 -9.36 -1.35 -0.55
N ALA A 19 -10.30 -0.40 -0.52
CA ALA A 19 -11.72 -0.69 -0.38
C ALA A 19 -12.34 -1.30 -1.64
N ARG A 20 -11.65 -1.22 -2.78
CA ARG A 20 -12.04 -1.80 -4.06
C ARG A 20 -11.17 -3.01 -4.40
N PRO A 21 -11.66 -3.94 -5.22
CA PRO A 21 -10.83 -5.02 -5.74
C PRO A 21 -9.62 -4.47 -6.50
N GLY A 22 -8.47 -5.14 -6.31
CA GLY A 22 -7.22 -4.83 -6.98
C GLY A 22 -6.33 -3.83 -6.24
N ASP A 23 -5.07 -3.79 -6.66
CA ASP A 23 -4.04 -2.97 -6.04
C ASP A 23 -4.14 -1.51 -6.46
N LEU A 24 -3.93 -0.61 -5.50
CA LEU A 24 -3.83 0.83 -5.74
C LEU A 24 -2.41 1.32 -5.46
N ILE A 25 -1.74 1.80 -6.51
CA ILE A 25 -0.47 2.48 -6.37
C ILE A 25 -0.74 3.91 -5.91
N CYS A 26 -0.20 4.29 -4.76
CA CYS A 26 -0.36 5.63 -4.22
C CYS A 26 0.96 6.16 -3.66
N ASN A 27 1.03 7.49 -3.53
CA ASN A 27 2.13 8.17 -2.88
C ASN A 27 1.63 8.74 -1.54
N PRO A 28 2.06 8.18 -0.39
CA PRO A 28 1.64 8.68 0.92
C PRO A 28 2.43 9.90 1.40
N THR A 29 3.57 10.26 0.78
CA THR A 29 4.44 11.36 1.25
C THR A 29 4.10 12.69 0.61
N LYS A 30 3.51 12.69 -0.59
CA LYS A 30 3.14 13.91 -1.33
C LYS A 30 1.64 14.11 -1.32
N ARG A 31 1.21 15.31 -0.89
CA ARG A 31 -0.20 15.72 -1.02
C ARG A 31 -0.53 15.82 -2.51
N LYS A 32 -1.55 15.07 -2.95
CA LYS A 32 -2.15 15.30 -4.26
C LYS A 32 -2.86 16.66 -4.23
N ALA A 33 -2.53 17.54 -5.16
CA ALA A 33 -3.25 18.79 -5.31
C ALA A 33 -4.71 18.48 -5.66
N LEU A 34 -5.62 18.86 -4.76
CA LEU A 34 -7.07 18.73 -4.95
C LEU A 34 -7.53 19.94 -5.79
N THR A 35 -7.18 19.97 -7.08
CA THR A 35 -7.64 21.01 -8.00
C THR A 35 -9.07 20.76 -8.52
N ASN A 36 -9.88 19.99 -7.79
CA ASN A 36 -11.31 19.89 -8.08
C ASN A 36 -11.95 21.26 -7.82
N HIS A 37 -12.11 22.01 -8.91
CA HIS A 37 -12.59 23.38 -9.09
C HIS A 37 -14.05 23.64 -8.57
N ARG A 38 -14.60 22.79 -7.69
CA ARG A 38 -16.00 22.86 -7.25
C ARG A 38 -16.23 22.71 -5.75
N ALA A 39 -15.19 22.86 -4.93
CA ALA A 39 -15.31 22.81 -3.47
C ALA A 39 -14.88 24.14 -2.84
N SER A 40 -15.76 25.14 -2.90
CA SER A 40 -15.49 26.49 -2.38
C SER A 40 -15.51 26.62 -0.86
N ASN A 41 -15.76 25.57 -0.06
CA ASN A 41 -15.92 25.73 1.40
C ASN A 41 -15.69 24.43 2.21
N LYS A 42 -14.57 23.71 2.04
CA LYS A 42 -14.27 22.54 2.88
C LYS A 42 -12.78 22.46 3.24
N ASP A 43 -12.38 23.27 4.22
CA ASP A 43 -11.28 22.88 5.10
C ASP A 43 -11.76 21.68 5.93
N GLN A 44 -11.65 20.48 5.34
CA GLN A 44 -11.79 19.25 6.09
C GLN A 44 -10.50 19.04 6.86
N THR A 45 -10.54 19.25 8.18
CA THR A 45 -9.56 18.68 9.10
C THR A 45 -9.55 17.17 8.85
N VAL A 46 -8.49 16.66 8.21
CA VAL A 46 -8.37 15.23 7.90
C VAL A 46 -8.04 14.51 9.19
N THR A 47 -9.04 13.91 9.82
CA THR A 47 -8.84 12.99 10.93
C THR A 47 -8.35 11.64 10.38
N PHE A 48 -7.19 11.19 10.85
CA PHE A 48 -6.67 9.87 10.52
C PHE A 48 -7.29 8.85 11.49
N ASN A 49 -7.93 7.82 10.95
CA ASN A 49 -8.34 6.68 11.77
C ASN A 49 -7.10 5.98 12.33
N VAL A 50 -7.23 5.41 13.53
CA VAL A 50 -6.17 4.63 14.16
C VAL A 50 -5.74 3.51 13.21
N PRO A 51 -4.45 3.42 12.85
CA PRO A 51 -3.98 2.38 11.95
C PRO A 51 -4.12 0.99 12.61
N ARG A 52 -4.47 0.00 11.79
CA ARG A 52 -4.48 -1.40 12.21
C ARG A 52 -3.04 -1.90 12.23
N THR A 53 -2.48 -2.11 13.42
CA THR A 53 -1.17 -2.74 13.57
C THR A 53 -1.27 -4.20 13.21
N LEU A 54 -0.44 -4.66 12.26
CA LEU A 54 -0.35 -6.07 11.88
C LEU A 54 0.66 -6.77 12.79
N THR A 55 0.23 -7.86 13.43
CA THR A 55 1.13 -8.79 14.11
C THR A 55 1.80 -9.71 13.08
N LEU A 56 2.84 -10.44 13.46
CA LEU A 56 3.51 -11.39 12.56
C LEU A 56 2.55 -12.43 12.01
N ASP A 57 1.78 -13.08 12.87
CA ASP A 57 0.83 -14.12 12.48
C ASP A 57 -0.26 -13.56 11.55
N ALA A 58 -0.82 -12.40 11.89
CA ALA A 58 -1.82 -11.74 11.06
C ALA A 58 -1.25 -11.30 9.71
N ALA A 59 0.01 -10.87 9.65
CA ALA A 59 0.67 -10.50 8.41
C ALA A 59 0.88 -11.72 7.50
N ILE A 60 1.27 -12.86 8.08
CA ILE A 60 1.47 -14.12 7.33
C ILE A 60 0.14 -14.64 6.78
N GLU A 61 -0.94 -14.56 7.56
CA GLU A 61 -2.27 -14.97 7.10
C GLU A 61 -2.82 -14.05 5.99
N TRP A 62 -2.44 -12.78 6.01
CA TRP A 62 -3.01 -11.75 5.13
C TRP A 62 -2.36 -11.69 3.74
N ILE A 63 -1.07 -12.00 3.62
CA ILE A 63 -0.31 -11.79 2.38
C ILE A 63 -0.76 -12.66 1.20
N ALA A 64 -0.71 -12.09 0.00
CA ALA A 64 -0.87 -12.79 -1.26
C ALA A 64 0.44 -13.48 -1.73
N PRO A 65 0.40 -14.39 -2.74
CA PRO A 65 1.59 -15.08 -3.26
C PRO A 65 2.66 -14.16 -3.86
N ASP A 66 2.30 -12.96 -4.30
CA ASP A 66 3.22 -11.94 -4.83
C ASP A 66 3.71 -10.96 -3.75
N GLU A 67 3.39 -11.23 -2.48
CA GLU A 67 3.69 -10.40 -1.31
C GLU A 67 4.60 -11.12 -0.33
N LEU A 68 5.33 -10.34 0.46
CA LEU A 68 6.29 -10.82 1.45
C LEU A 68 6.11 -10.05 2.76
N VAL A 69 6.32 -10.74 3.86
CA VAL A 69 6.42 -10.15 5.20
C VAL A 69 7.89 -9.86 5.49
N GLU A 70 8.21 -8.60 5.72
CA GLU A 70 9.53 -8.15 6.17
C GLU A 70 9.54 -8.10 7.69
N VAL A 71 10.37 -8.94 8.30
CA VAL A 71 10.48 -9.05 9.77
C VAL A 71 11.81 -8.51 10.22
N THR A 72 11.77 -7.56 11.14
CA THR A 72 12.93 -7.03 11.86
C THR A 72 12.60 -7.02 13.36
N PRO A 73 13.60 -7.03 14.27
CA PRO A 73 13.31 -6.96 15.71
C PRO A 73 12.46 -5.75 16.12
N ALA A 74 12.56 -4.65 15.36
CA ALA A 74 11.84 -3.41 15.64
C ALA A 74 10.47 -3.32 14.96
N ALA A 75 10.18 -4.11 13.93
CA ALA A 75 8.98 -3.96 13.13
C ALA A 75 8.67 -5.17 12.24
N VAL A 76 7.38 -5.41 12.08
CA VAL A 76 6.80 -6.30 11.05
C VAL A 76 6.15 -5.42 9.99
N ARG A 77 6.52 -5.61 8.72
CA ARG A 77 5.98 -4.86 7.58
C ARG A 77 5.54 -5.81 6.48
N VAL A 78 4.63 -5.35 5.63
CA VAL A 78 4.19 -6.08 4.45
C VAL A 78 4.63 -5.31 3.21
N ARG A 79 5.09 -6.04 2.19
CA ARG A 79 5.60 -5.47 0.94
C ARG A 79 5.31 -6.40 -0.23
N LYS A 80 5.34 -5.86 -1.44
CA LYS A 80 5.35 -6.67 -2.67
C LYS A 80 6.71 -7.33 -2.86
N ALA A 81 6.73 -8.52 -3.46
CA ALA A 81 7.96 -9.22 -3.82
C ALA A 81 8.78 -8.38 -4.82
N LEU A 82 8.10 -7.87 -5.86
CA LEU A 82 8.65 -6.89 -6.79
C LEU A 82 8.31 -5.47 -6.31
N LEU A 83 9.32 -4.74 -5.84
CA LEU A 83 9.14 -3.39 -5.31
C LEU A 83 8.71 -2.38 -6.37
N ASP A 84 9.35 -2.46 -7.53
CA ASP A 84 9.08 -1.56 -8.63
C ASP A 84 7.77 -1.95 -9.34
N HIS A 85 6.93 -0.95 -9.57
CA HIS A 85 5.62 -1.15 -10.16
C HIS A 85 5.65 -1.48 -11.66
N GLU A 86 6.61 -0.95 -12.42
CA GLU A 86 6.74 -1.29 -13.84
C GLU A 86 7.18 -2.75 -13.99
N SER A 87 8.11 -3.17 -13.13
CA SER A 87 8.54 -4.56 -13.03
C SER A 87 7.39 -5.51 -12.69
N ARG A 88 6.49 -5.12 -11.77
CA ARG A 88 5.25 -5.88 -11.47
C ARG A 88 4.34 -6.03 -12.68
N LYS A 89 4.01 -4.92 -13.33
CA LYS A 89 3.15 -4.90 -14.52
C LYS A 89 3.71 -5.78 -15.64
N LYS A 90 5.04 -5.81 -15.80
CA LYS A 90 5.71 -6.69 -16.76
C LYS A 90 5.62 -8.17 -16.35
N ALA A 91 5.80 -8.48 -15.07
CA ALA A 91 5.67 -9.84 -14.54
C ALA A 91 4.25 -10.39 -14.68
N GLU A 92 3.24 -9.60 -14.32
CA GLU A 92 1.81 -9.92 -14.50
C GLU A 92 1.48 -10.22 -15.96
N ARG A 93 1.94 -9.38 -16.89
CA ARG A 93 1.77 -9.62 -18.34
C ARG A 93 2.43 -10.91 -18.80
N ARG A 94 3.64 -11.21 -18.30
CA ARG A 94 4.37 -12.42 -18.68
C ARG A 94 3.69 -13.68 -18.16
N LEU A 95 3.17 -13.64 -16.92
CA LEU A 95 2.39 -14.74 -16.34
C LEU A 95 1.11 -14.98 -17.15
N ALA A 96 0.36 -13.92 -17.47
CA ALA A 96 -0.84 -14.02 -18.28
C ALA A 96 -0.61 -14.61 -19.68
N VAL A 97 0.57 -14.37 -20.29
CA VAL A 97 0.96 -14.96 -21.58
C VAL A 97 1.44 -16.41 -21.44
N ALA A 98 1.98 -16.81 -20.29
CA ALA A 98 2.45 -18.18 -20.07
C ALA A 98 1.30 -19.16 -19.73
N GLU A 99 0.20 -18.63 -19.19
CA GLU A 99 -0.99 -19.41 -18.82
C GLU A 99 -2.06 -19.47 -19.93
N GLY A 100 -1.88 -18.72 -21.03
CA GLY A 100 -2.75 -18.73 -22.22
C GLY A 100 -2.10 -19.42 -23.41
#